data_AF-A0A924B6T1-F1
#
_entry.id   AF-A0A924B6T1-F1
#
_cell.length_a   1.000
_cell.length_b   1.000
_cell.length_c   1.000
_cell.angle_alpha   90.00
_cell.angle_beta   90.00
_cell.angle_gamma   90.00
#
_symmetry.space_group_name_H-M   'P 1'
#
loop_
_entity.id
_entity.type
_entity.pdbx_description
1 polymer ?
#
loop_
_entity_poly.entity_id
_entity_poly.type
_entity_poly.pdbx_seq_one_letter_code
_entity_poly.pdbx_strand_id
1 'polypeptide(L)'
;MTSKPKTGADLKPAPVFLDTTEPPQWVALHKQACAEKKNSYLDPQTGFHVLTSYYLKSRGYCCTNKCRHCPYGFHKEAWPIDCEIDPKDIAKNETEE
;
A
#
# COMPACT_ATOMS: atom_id res chain seq x y z
N MET A 1 16.34 -44.35 -10.60
CA MET A 1 16.22 -43.10 -11.39
C MET A 1 15.08 -42.28 -10.78
N THR A 2 15.28 -41.71 -9.61
CA THR A 2 14.24 -40.91 -8.94
C THR A 2 14.75 -39.48 -8.86
N SER A 3 14.38 -38.70 -9.87
CA SER A 3 14.60 -37.26 -9.90
C SER A 3 13.89 -36.64 -8.70
N LYS A 4 14.68 -36.15 -7.74
CA LYS A 4 14.18 -35.37 -6.60
C LYS A 4 13.51 -34.10 -7.16
N PRO A 5 12.26 -33.78 -6.80
CA PRO A 5 11.68 -32.49 -7.16
C PRO A 5 12.45 -31.38 -6.44
N LYS A 6 12.83 -30.32 -7.18
CA LYS A 6 13.46 -29.12 -6.62
C LYS A 6 12.43 -28.44 -5.72
N THR A 7 12.49 -28.71 -4.42
CA THR A 7 11.73 -27.97 -3.41
C THR A 7 12.19 -26.52 -3.44
N GLY A 8 11.28 -25.59 -3.74
CA GLY A 8 11.56 -24.16 -3.89
C GLY A 8 12.00 -23.52 -2.58
N ALA A 9 13.29 -23.62 -2.27
CA ALA A 9 13.94 -23.05 -1.10
C ALA A 9 14.58 -21.66 -1.35
N ASP A 10 14.32 -21.05 -2.51
CA ASP A 10 14.88 -19.75 -2.90
C ASP A 10 13.85 -18.60 -2.95
N LEU A 11 12.59 -18.90 -2.63
CA LEU A 11 11.60 -17.84 -2.42
C LEU A 11 11.80 -17.31 -1.00
N LYS A 12 12.46 -16.14 -0.90
CA LYS A 12 12.48 -15.33 0.32
C LYS A 12 11.04 -15.28 0.85
N PRO A 13 10.78 -15.69 2.11
CA PRO A 13 9.42 -15.69 2.62
C PRO A 13 8.87 -14.27 2.52
N ALA A 14 7.66 -14.12 1.96
CA ALA A 14 6.89 -12.89 2.14
C ALA A 14 6.88 -12.59 3.65
N PRO A 15 7.06 -11.31 4.06
CA PRO A 15 7.25 -10.96 5.46
C PRO A 15 6.17 -11.62 6.30
N VAL A 16 6.58 -12.67 7.01
CA VAL A 16 5.71 -13.40 7.93
C VAL A 16 5.41 -12.44 9.06
N PHE A 17 4.11 -12.22 9.28
CA PHE A 17 3.53 -11.43 10.35
C PHE A 17 4.01 -11.98 11.70
N LEU A 18 5.16 -11.50 12.18
CA LEU A 18 5.56 -11.59 13.57
C LEU A 18 4.87 -10.44 14.30
N ASP A 19 3.83 -10.78 15.05
CA ASP A 19 3.27 -10.08 16.22
C ASP A 19 3.88 -8.69 16.49
N THR A 20 3.47 -7.68 15.71
CA THR A 20 3.84 -6.29 15.97
C THR A 20 2.55 -5.53 16.12
N THR A 21 2.26 -5.07 17.34
CA THR A 21 1.06 -4.31 17.73
C THR A 21 0.97 -2.92 17.07
N GLU A 22 1.89 -2.60 16.17
CA GLU A 22 2.03 -1.27 15.58
C GLU A 22 2.09 -1.38 14.05
N PRO A 23 1.29 -0.58 13.32
CA PRO A 23 1.31 -0.58 11.87
C PRO A 23 2.68 -0.08 11.37
N PRO A 24 3.20 -0.63 10.26
CA PRO A 24 4.46 -0.18 9.69
C PRO A 24 4.47 1.32 9.39
N GLN A 25 5.63 1.97 9.53
CA GLN A 25 5.80 3.41 9.34
C GLN A 25 5.26 3.94 8.00
N TRP A 26 5.34 3.15 6.92
CA TRP A 26 4.81 3.53 5.60
C TRP A 26 3.28 3.68 5.58
N VAL A 27 2.54 3.08 6.52
CA VAL A 27 1.09 3.26 6.68
C VAL A 27 0.79 4.69 7.12
N ALA A 28 1.52 5.19 8.12
CA ALA A 28 1.34 6.55 8.63
C ALA A 28 1.68 7.59 7.56
N LEU A 29 2.80 7.39 6.85
CA LEU A 29 3.21 8.27 5.75
C LEU A 29 2.20 8.28 4.59
N HIS A 30 1.63 7.12 4.26
CA HIS A 30 0.56 7.04 3.28
C HIS A 30 -0.66 7.85 3.71
N LYS A 31 -1.14 7.66 4.95
CA LYS A 31 -2.30 8.38 5.50
C LYS A 31 -2.08 9.89 5.47
N GLN A 32 -0.91 10.34 5.93
CA GLN A 32 -0.53 11.75 5.90
C GLN A 32 -0.49 12.29 4.46
N ALA A 33 0.17 11.59 3.54
CA ALA A 33 0.25 12.01 2.14
C ALA A 33 -1.13 12.07 1.47
N CYS A 34 -2.06 11.18 1.84
CA CYS A 34 -3.42 11.22 1.35
C CYS A 34 -4.23 12.39 1.93
N ALA A 35 -4.08 12.68 3.22
CA ALA A 35 -4.71 13.85 3.87
C ALA A 35 -4.21 15.17 3.24
N GLU A 36 -2.92 15.24 2.92
CA GLU A 36 -2.32 16.38 2.22
C GLU A 36 -2.55 16.38 0.69
N LYS A 37 -3.31 15.42 0.15
CA LYS A 37 -3.57 15.25 -1.29
C LYS A 37 -2.27 15.16 -2.14
N LYS A 38 -1.19 14.64 -1.55
CA LYS A 38 0.09 14.37 -2.23
C LYS A 38 -0.02 13.14 -3.13
N ASN A 39 0.74 13.16 -4.22
CA ASN A 39 0.70 12.07 -5.21
C ASN A 39 1.48 10.82 -4.80
N SER A 40 2.52 11.01 -3.99
CA SER A 40 3.44 9.96 -3.55
C SER A 40 4.10 10.33 -2.23
N TYR A 41 4.66 9.33 -1.55
CA TYR A 41 5.54 9.51 -0.39
C TYR A 41 6.84 8.71 -0.59
N LEU A 42 7.88 9.11 0.12
CA LEU A 42 9.15 8.37 0.16
C LEU A 42 9.04 7.31 1.27
N ASP A 43 9.20 6.04 0.92
CA ASP A 43 9.23 4.95 1.90
C ASP A 43 10.63 4.91 2.57
N PRO A 44 10.77 5.25 3.87
CA PRO A 44 12.08 5.34 4.52
C PRO A 44 12.78 3.98 4.61
N GLN A 45 12.02 2.88 4.55
CA GLN A 45 12.57 1.53 4.63
C GLN A 45 13.18 1.07 3.30
N THR A 46 12.56 1.44 2.18
CA THR A 46 12.96 0.95 0.85
C THR A 46 13.60 2.02 -0.03
N GLY A 47 13.45 3.31 0.33
CA GLY A 47 13.89 4.45 -0.47
C GLY A 47 13.05 4.69 -1.73
N PHE A 48 11.95 3.98 -1.93
CA PHE A 48 11.13 4.11 -3.13
C PHE A 48 10.06 5.19 -2.99
N HIS A 49 9.72 5.81 -4.12
CA HIS A 49 8.55 6.67 -4.24
C HIS A 49 7.31 5.79 -4.39
N VAL A 50 6.48 5.74 -3.35
CA VAL A 50 5.24 4.96 -3.34
C VAL A 50 4.07 5.90 -3.64
N LEU A 51 3.29 5.58 -4.67
CA LEU A 51 2.10 6.33 -5.04
C LEU A 51 1.01 6.20 -3.98
N THR A 52 0.32 7.30 -3.70
CA THR A 52 -0.83 7.32 -2.79
C THR A 52 -2.08 6.74 -3.47
N SER A 53 -3.00 6.24 -2.66
CA SER A 53 -4.29 5.74 -3.14
C SER A 53 -5.14 6.89 -3.67
N TYR A 54 -5.02 8.09 -3.07
CA TYR A 54 -5.60 9.34 -3.57
C TYR A 54 -5.24 9.58 -5.04
N TYR A 55 -3.95 9.55 -5.38
CA TYR A 55 -3.50 9.76 -6.75
C TYR A 55 -3.95 8.66 -7.71
N LEU A 56 -3.85 7.40 -7.29
CA LEU A 56 -4.29 6.27 -8.10
C LEU A 56 -5.79 6.31 -8.37
N LYS A 57 -6.60 6.76 -7.40
CA LYS A 57 -8.05 6.97 -7.55
C LYS A 57 -8.35 8.17 -8.45
N SER A 58 -7.61 9.26 -8.31
CA SER A 58 -7.75 10.47 -9.15
C SER A 58 -7.48 10.18 -10.64
N ARG A 59 -6.60 9.23 -10.96
CA ARG A 59 -6.36 8.78 -12.34
C ARG A 59 -7.57 8.09 -13.00
N GLY A 60 -8.47 7.51 -12.21
CA GLY A 60 -9.70 6.89 -12.73
C GLY A 60 -9.54 5.54 -13.43
N TYR A 61 -8.33 4.96 -13.52
CA TYR A 61 -8.12 3.62 -14.08
C TYR A 61 -7.06 2.80 -13.35
N CYS A 62 -7.20 1.47 -13.38
CA CYS A 62 -6.20 0.54 -12.89
C CYS A 62 -5.15 0.25 -13.97
N CYS A 63 -3.89 0.53 -13.68
CA CYS A 63 -2.76 0.30 -14.59
C CYS A 63 -2.13 -1.09 -14.45
N THR A 64 -2.66 -1.96 -13.58
CA THR A 64 -2.15 -3.33 -13.32
C THR A 64 -0.69 -3.44 -12.86
N ASN A 65 -0.04 -2.32 -12.50
CA ASN A 65 1.35 -2.25 -12.04
C ASN A 65 1.57 -2.73 -10.58
N LYS A 66 0.61 -3.46 -9.99
CA LYS A 66 0.72 -4.06 -8.64
C LYS A 66 1.17 -3.05 -7.55
N CYS A 67 0.62 -1.84 -7.56
CA CYS A 67 0.94 -0.81 -6.57
C CYS A 67 0.54 -1.23 -5.15
N ARG A 68 1.33 -0.82 -4.14
CA ARG A 68 1.11 -1.15 -2.71
C ARG A 68 -0.25 -0.68 -2.17
N HIS A 69 -0.76 0.47 -2.65
CA HIS A 69 -2.02 1.08 -2.21
C HIS A 69 -3.07 1.15 -3.31
N CYS A 70 -3.21 0.09 -4.10
CA CYS A 70 -4.12 0.08 -5.24
C CYS A 70 -5.59 0.15 -4.80
N PRO A 71 -6.34 1.22 -5.13
CA PRO A 71 -7.75 1.35 -4.75
C PRO A 71 -8.65 0.32 -5.45
N TYR A 72 -8.17 -0.27 -6.54
CA TYR A 72 -8.90 -1.28 -7.32
C TYR A 72 -8.66 -2.72 -6.84
N GLY A 73 -7.82 -2.93 -5.81
CA GLY A 73 -7.62 -4.25 -5.22
C GLY A 73 -7.01 -5.29 -6.17
N PHE A 74 -6.24 -4.87 -7.17
CA PHE A 74 -5.60 -5.79 -8.13
C PHE A 74 -4.57 -6.75 -7.47
N HIS A 75 -4.12 -6.45 -6.25
CA HIS A 75 -3.12 -7.26 -5.54
C HIS A 75 -3.35 -7.30 -4.02
N LYS A 76 -4.55 -7.71 -3.58
CA LYS A 76 -4.93 -7.80 -2.14
C LYS A 76 -4.07 -8.78 -1.34
N GLU A 77 -3.47 -9.77 -2.01
CA GLU A 77 -2.71 -10.86 -1.40
C GLU A 77 -1.32 -10.44 -0.92
N ALA A 78 -0.75 -9.35 -1.47
CA ALA A 78 0.61 -8.94 -1.07
C ALA A 78 0.65 -8.13 0.21
N TRP A 79 -0.43 -7.43 0.55
CA TRP A 79 -0.43 -6.53 1.69
C TRP A 79 -1.84 -6.36 2.26
N PRO A 80 -2.08 -6.68 3.55
CA PRO A 80 -3.27 -6.27 4.26
C PRO A 80 -3.16 -4.76 4.50
N ILE A 81 -3.58 -3.96 3.51
CA ILE A 81 -3.58 -2.51 3.61
C ILE A 81 -4.99 -2.03 3.42
N ASP A 82 -5.58 -1.64 4.54
CA ASP A 82 -6.87 -0.97 4.61
C ASP A 82 -6.83 0.30 3.76
N CYS A 83 -7.34 0.15 2.55
CA CYS A 83 -7.70 1.23 1.66
C CYS A 83 -9.06 1.79 2.10
N GLU A 84 -9.15 2.29 3.33
CA GLU A 84 -10.30 3.09 3.74
C GLU A 84 -9.81 4.52 3.97
N ILE A 85 -9.64 5.23 2.86
CA ILE A 85 -9.94 6.67 2.85
C ILE A 85 -11.38 6.72 2.41
N ASP A 86 -12.28 6.72 3.40
CA ASP A 86 -13.68 6.95 3.14
C ASP A 86 -13.80 8.30 2.41
N PRO A 87 -14.60 8.43 1.35
CA PRO A 87 -14.88 9.73 0.72
C PRO A 87 -15.43 10.78 1.71
N LYS A 88 -15.84 10.36 2.90
CA LYS A 88 -16.29 11.19 4.03
C LYS A 88 -15.12 11.89 4.77
N ASP A 89 -13.90 11.36 4.70
CA ASP A 89 -12.72 11.95 5.34
C ASP A 89 -12.06 13.03 4.49
N ILE A 90 -12.33 13.05 3.18
CA ILE A 90 -11.91 14.14 2.27
C ILE A 90 -12.83 15.37 2.43
N ALA A 91 -14.06 15.17 2.92
CA ALA A 91 -15.10 16.19 2.99
C ALA A 91 -15.16 16.97 4.33
N LYS A 92 -14.14 16.90 5.19
CA LYS A 92 -14.11 17.61 6.49
C LYS A 92 -13.05 18.70 6.62
N ASN A 93 -12.54 19.25 5.51
CA ASN A 93 -11.72 20.49 5.55
C ASN A 93 -12.42 21.70 4.91
N GLU A 94 -13.74 21.74 4.95
CA GLU A 94 -14.50 22.97 4.71
C GLU A 94 -15.09 23.44 6.03
N THR A 95 -14.83 24.71 6.37
CA THR A 95 -15.23 25.49 7.57
C THR A 95 -14.43 25.15 8.84
N GLU A 96 -13.79 26.08 9.55
CA GLU A 96 -14.34 27.31 10.11
C GLU A 96 -13.35 28.52 10.11
N GLU A 97 -13.93 29.68 9.81
CA GLU A 97 -13.56 31.11 10.06
C GLU A 97 -12.15 31.66 9.80
#